data_AF-A0A953R116-F1
#
_entry.id   AF-A0A953R116-F1
#
_cell.length_a   1.000
_cell.length_b   1.000
_cell.length_c   1.000
_cell.angle_alpha   90.00
_cell.angle_beta   90.00
_cell.angle_gamma   90.00
#
_symmetry.space_group_name_H-M   'P 1'
#
loop_
_entity.id
_entity.type
_entity.pdbx_description
1 polymer ?
#
loop_
_entity_poly.entity_id
_entity_poly.type
_entity_poly.pdbx_seq_one_letter_code
_entity_poly.pdbx_strand_id
1 'polypeptide(L)'
;MGNNIFLPAGQFNSKTEDPGLQWALNPGNFTLPAANTLGIGNTPPELFYGPGVFNLDLSLAKDFRVAEHKSLEFRVETFNTLNHFNPSNPNTSLSYNFATGAQTNANFGTITSAQVQSRHSVMSLRFRF
;
A
#
# COMPACT_ATOMS: atom_id res chain seq x y z
N MET A 1 15.61 -15.02 -13.12
CA MET A 1 14.70 -15.43 -12.03
C MET A 1 14.83 -16.92 -11.80
N GLY A 2 15.03 -17.34 -10.54
CA GLY A 2 15.01 -18.75 -10.14
C GLY A 2 13.60 -19.21 -9.73
N ASN A 3 13.51 -20.42 -9.19
CA ASN A 3 12.24 -21.14 -9.04
C ASN A 3 11.38 -20.71 -7.83
N ASN A 4 11.99 -20.07 -6.81
CA ASN A 4 11.32 -19.75 -5.54
C ASN A 4 11.25 -18.24 -5.31
N ILE A 5 10.09 -17.66 -5.63
CA ILE A 5 9.82 -16.21 -5.54
C ILE A 5 9.69 -15.75 -4.09
N PHE A 6 9.21 -16.62 -3.20
CA PHE A 6 9.01 -16.34 -1.79
C PHE A 6 10.11 -16.96 -0.92
N LEU A 7 10.39 -16.33 0.21
CA LEU A 7 11.20 -16.92 1.26
C LEU A 7 10.46 -18.10 1.92
N PRO A 8 11.20 -19.07 2.49
CA PRO A 8 10.61 -20.11 3.32
C PRO A 8 9.72 -19.54 4.44
N ALA A 9 8.72 -20.31 4.86
CA ALA A 9 7.81 -19.90 5.93
C ALA A 9 8.59 -19.47 7.20
N GLY A 10 8.19 -18.33 7.78
CA GLY A 10 8.83 -17.76 8.97
C GLY A 10 10.10 -16.96 8.70
N GLN A 11 10.51 -16.78 7.44
CA GLN A 11 11.59 -15.88 7.06
C GLN A 11 11.04 -14.61 6.43
N PHE A 12 11.67 -13.47 6.77
CA PHE A 12 11.31 -12.15 6.29
C PHE A 12 12.55 -11.42 5.76
N ASN A 13 12.31 -10.43 4.89
CA ASN A 13 13.33 -9.64 4.23
C ASN A 13 14.15 -8.80 5.23
N SER A 14 13.50 -8.28 6.27
CA SER A 14 14.11 -7.53 7.35
C SER A 14 13.83 -8.20 8.70
N LYS A 15 14.87 -8.29 9.53
CA LYS A 15 14.78 -8.78 10.91
C LYS A 15 14.24 -7.74 11.89
N THR A 16 14.23 -6.47 11.49
CA THR A 16 13.90 -5.33 12.35
C THR A 16 12.49 -4.81 12.08
N GLU A 17 12.01 -4.96 10.85
CA GLU A 17 10.66 -4.53 10.47
C GLU A 17 9.61 -5.51 11.03
N ASP A 18 8.39 -5.02 11.24
CA ASP A 18 7.26 -5.86 11.66
C ASP A 18 6.96 -6.91 10.57
N PRO A 19 6.84 -8.21 10.91
CA PRO A 19 6.39 -9.26 10.00
C PRO A 19 5.12 -8.92 9.20
N GLY A 20 4.17 -8.19 9.79
CA GLY A 20 2.91 -7.78 9.15
C GLY A 20 3.07 -6.66 8.11
N LEU A 21 4.22 -5.98 8.08
CA LEU A 21 4.57 -4.95 7.10
C LEU A 21 5.57 -5.47 6.06
N GLN A 22 5.69 -6.79 5.94
CA GLN A 22 6.64 -7.41 5.03
C GLN A 22 5.95 -8.41 4.12
N TRP A 23 6.35 -8.35 2.86
CA TRP A 23 6.04 -9.36 1.87
C TRP A 23 7.28 -10.21 1.69
N ALA A 24 7.20 -11.49 2.06
CA ALA A 24 8.33 -12.41 2.13
C ALA A 24 8.88 -12.81 0.74
N LEU A 25 9.37 -11.84 -0.03
CA LEU A 25 9.98 -12.02 -1.34
C LEU A 25 11.42 -12.50 -1.16
N ASN A 26 11.85 -13.45 -1.96
CA ASN A 26 13.23 -13.90 -1.96
C ASN A 26 14.10 -12.95 -2.81
N PRO A 27 14.93 -12.07 -2.21
CA PRO A 27 15.77 -11.15 -2.98
C PRO A 27 16.80 -11.89 -3.84
N GLY A 28 17.26 -13.07 -3.41
CA GLY A 28 18.20 -13.91 -4.15
C GLY A 28 17.62 -14.48 -5.45
N ASN A 29 16.30 -14.39 -5.64
CA ASN A 29 15.64 -14.84 -6.87
C ASN A 29 15.68 -13.80 -8.00
N PHE A 30 16.01 -12.55 -7.66
CA PHE A 30 16.14 -11.43 -8.58
C PHE A 30 17.62 -11.15 -8.76
N THR A 31 18.20 -11.66 -9.85
CA THR A 31 19.61 -11.46 -10.18
C THR A 31 19.75 -10.81 -11.55
N LEU A 32 20.90 -10.19 -11.79
CA LEU A 32 21.23 -9.70 -13.12
C LEU A 32 21.24 -10.85 -14.14
N PRO A 33 20.71 -10.63 -15.36
CA PRO A 33 20.84 -11.58 -16.45
C PRO A 33 22.32 -11.71 -16.85
N ALA A 34 22.71 -12.90 -17.33
CA ALA A 34 24.10 -13.17 -17.68
C ALA A 34 24.56 -12.27 -18.84
N ALA A 35 25.84 -11.85 -18.85
CA ALA A 35 26.36 -10.89 -19.83
C ALA A 35 26.19 -11.36 -21.30
N ASN A 36 26.08 -12.67 -21.54
CA ASN A 36 25.84 -13.28 -22.85
C ASN A 36 24.37 -13.23 -23.31
N THR A 37 23.43 -12.71 -22.51
CA THR A 37 22.00 -12.62 -22.84
C THR A 37 21.56 -11.24 -23.33
N LEU A 38 22.52 -10.36 -23.68
CA LEU A 38 22.24 -8.97 -24.10
C LEU A 38 21.44 -8.16 -23.06
N GLY A 39 21.48 -8.56 -21.79
CA GLY A 39 20.70 -7.95 -20.72
C GLY A 39 19.22 -8.38 -20.70
N ILE A 40 18.81 -9.36 -21.50
CA ILE A 40 17.43 -9.83 -21.55
C ILE A 40 17.17 -10.77 -20.35
N GLY A 41 16.28 -10.34 -19.46
CA GLY A 41 15.79 -11.14 -18.34
C GLY A 41 14.61 -12.04 -18.70
N ASN A 42 14.25 -12.95 -17.78
CA ASN A 42 13.11 -13.87 -17.91
C ASN A 42 11.96 -13.57 -16.92
N THR A 43 11.98 -12.38 -16.31
CA THR A 43 10.98 -11.96 -15.34
C THR A 43 9.69 -11.52 -16.06
N PRO A 44 8.51 -12.06 -15.70
CA PRO A 44 7.25 -11.62 -16.29
C PRO A 44 6.90 -10.17 -15.88
N PRO A 45 6.08 -9.46 -16.67
CA PRO A 45 5.70 -8.07 -16.38
C PRO A 45 4.93 -7.89 -15.06
N GLU A 46 4.09 -8.87 -14.71
CA GLU A 46 3.31 -8.89 -13.47
C GLU A 46 3.67 -10.14 -12.67
N LEU A 47 4.38 -9.96 -11.55
CA LEU A 47 4.84 -11.06 -10.70
C LEU A 47 3.99 -11.27 -9.45
N PHE A 48 3.44 -10.20 -8.89
CA PHE A 48 2.69 -10.24 -7.63
C PHE A 48 1.66 -9.12 -7.57
N TYR A 49 0.56 -9.41 -6.88
CA TYR A 49 -0.43 -8.43 -6.48
C TYR A 49 -0.09 -7.91 -5.08
N GLY A 50 -0.35 -6.63 -4.86
CA GLY A 50 -0.18 -6.02 -3.55
C GLY A 50 -1.24 -6.45 -2.54
N PRO A 51 -1.11 -5.97 -1.30
CA PRO A 51 -2.16 -6.12 -0.29
C PRO A 51 -3.51 -5.60 -0.79
N GLY A 52 -4.58 -6.27 -0.37
CA GLY A 52 -5.94 -5.80 -0.64
C GLY A 52 -6.24 -4.50 0.11
N VAL A 53 -7.15 -3.70 -0.45
CA VAL A 53 -7.60 -2.44 0.14
C VAL A 53 -9.07 -2.57 0.54
N PHE A 54 -9.36 -2.20 1.78
CA PHE A 54 -10.71 -2.07 2.29
C PHE A 54 -10.86 -0.69 2.95
N ASN A 55 -11.69 0.15 2.33
CA ASN A 55 -12.00 1.48 2.83
C ASN A 55 -13.52 1.68 2.91
N LEU A 56 -13.97 2.32 3.99
CA LEU A 56 -15.35 2.72 4.18
C LEU A 56 -15.40 4.21 4.44
N ASP A 57 -16.12 4.94 3.59
CA ASP A 57 -16.41 6.35 3.77
C ASP A 57 -17.92 6.54 4.02
N LEU A 58 -18.26 7.49 4.90
CA LEU A 58 -19.64 7.74 5.33
C LEU A 58 -19.97 9.22 5.19
N SER A 59 -21.12 9.53 4.60
CA SER A 59 -21.70 10.88 4.56
C SER A 59 -23.11 10.85 5.16
N LEU A 60 -23.35 11.71 6.14
CA LEU A 60 -24.65 11.90 6.78
C LEU A 60 -25.04 13.37 6.66
N ALA A 61 -26.22 13.63 6.11
CA ALA A 61 -26.79 14.97 6.03
C ALA A 61 -28.20 15.00 6.63
N LYS A 62 -28.51 16.06 7.36
CA LYS A 62 -29.84 16.30 7.92
C LYS A 62 -30.26 17.74 7.75
N ASP A 63 -31.44 17.91 7.19
CA ASP A 63 -32.14 19.19 7.14
C ASP A 63 -33.01 19.39 8.38
N PHE A 64 -32.77 20.48 9.08
CA PHE A 64 -33.59 20.99 10.17
C PHE A 64 -34.42 22.17 9.67
N ARG A 65 -35.74 22.06 9.81
CA ARG A 65 -36.66 23.16 9.50
C ARG A 65 -36.68 24.11 10.71
N VAL A 66 -36.15 25.31 10.54
CA VAL A 66 -35.99 26.28 11.65
C VAL A 66 -37.21 27.19 11.76
N ALA A 67 -37.76 27.64 10.64
CA ALA A 67 -38.97 28.45 10.56
C ALA A 67 -39.63 28.29 9.17
N GLU A 68 -40.73 29.00 8.93
CA GLU A 68 -41.25 29.17 7.56
C GLU A 68 -40.15 29.79 6.67
N HIS A 69 -39.95 29.15 5.51
CA HIS A 69 -38.90 29.47 4.53
C HIS A 69 -37.43 29.34 4.98
N LYS A 70 -37.15 29.01 6.25
CA LYS A 70 -35.76 28.87 6.77
C LYS A 70 -35.39 27.42 7.07
N SER A 71 -34.24 26.97 6.56
CA SER A 71 -33.70 25.64 6.85
C SER A 71 -32.21 25.67 7.16
N LEU A 72 -31.78 24.76 8.04
CA LEU A 72 -30.40 24.52 8.40
C LEU A 72 -30.03 23.10 7.98
N GLU A 73 -29.05 22.96 7.10
CA GLU A 73 -28.48 21.69 6.72
C GLU A 73 -27.22 21.44 7.54
N PHE A 74 -27.16 20.32 8.23
CA PHE A 74 -25.96 19.81 8.88
C PHE A 74 -25.45 18.61 8.12
N ARG A 75 -24.17 18.62 7.75
CA ARG A 75 -23.52 17.52 7.05
C ARG A 75 -22.26 17.11 7.78
N VAL A 76 -22.08 15.81 7.96
CA VAL A 76 -20.87 15.18 8.46
C VAL A 76 -20.39 14.17 7.44
N GLU A 77 -19.12 14.29 7.07
CA GLU A 77 -18.43 13.36 6.19
C GLU A 77 -17.27 12.78 6.96
N THR A 78 -17.10 11.46 6.91
CA THR A 78 -15.97 10.76 7.51
C THR A 78 -15.32 9.91 6.45
N PHE A 79 -14.00 9.97 6.38
CA PHE A 79 -13.18 9.20 5.46
C PHE A 79 -12.39 8.19 6.27
N ASN A 80 -12.26 6.96 5.74
CA ASN A 80 -11.75 5.82 6.50
C ASN A 80 -12.45 5.68 7.86
N THR A 81 -13.79 5.59 7.84
CA THR A 81 -14.66 5.61 9.04
C THR A 81 -14.25 4.56 10.08
N LEU A 82 -13.86 3.37 9.62
CA LEU A 82 -13.43 2.26 10.48
C LEU A 82 -11.97 2.40 10.96
N ASN A 83 -11.24 3.39 10.46
CA ASN A 83 -9.81 3.56 10.68
C ASN A 83 -9.00 2.28 10.37
N HIS A 84 -9.38 1.61 9.28
CA HIS A 84 -8.71 0.39 8.82
C HIS A 84 -7.38 0.77 8.18
N PHE A 85 -6.30 0.09 8.60
CA PHE A 85 -4.98 0.30 8.00
C PHE A 85 -4.93 -0.38 6.63
N ASN A 86 -4.71 0.41 5.59
CA ASN A 86 -4.55 -0.06 4.23
C ASN A 86 -3.08 0.10 3.82
N PRO A 87 -2.27 -0.96 3.89
CA PRO A 87 -0.86 -0.89 3.53
C PRO A 87 -0.68 -0.58 2.04
N SER A 88 0.36 0.17 1.70
CA SER A 88 0.82 0.33 0.32
C SER A 88 1.47 -0.95 -0.20
N ASN A 89 1.81 -0.96 -1.50
CA ASN A 89 2.62 -2.01 -2.07
C ASN A 89 4.00 -2.09 -1.38
N PRO A 90 4.56 -3.31 -1.24
CA PRO A 90 5.94 -3.47 -0.78
C PRO A 90 6.91 -2.86 -1.79
N ASN A 91 8.07 -2.42 -1.31
CA ASN A 91 9.13 -1.93 -2.19
C ASN A 91 9.68 -3.08 -3.05
N THR A 92 9.46 -2.98 -4.36
CA THR A 92 9.94 -3.94 -5.37
C THR A 92 11.10 -3.39 -6.18
N SER A 93 11.68 -2.25 -5.77
CA SER A 93 12.80 -1.62 -6.46
C SER A 93 14.06 -2.49 -6.34
N LEU A 94 14.72 -2.72 -7.46
CA LEU A 94 15.92 -3.53 -7.54
C LEU A 94 17.14 -2.63 -7.58
N SER A 95 18.09 -2.89 -6.69
CA SER A 95 19.43 -2.31 -6.71
C SER A 95 20.41 -3.45 -6.67
N TYR A 96 21.42 -3.40 -7.54
CA TYR A 96 22.33 -4.52 -7.76
C TYR A 96 23.78 -4.14 -7.50
N ASN A 97 24.52 -5.07 -6.91
CA ASN A 97 25.97 -5.06 -6.97
C ASN A 97 26.41 -5.76 -8.26
N PHE A 98 27.01 -5.02 -9.20
CA PHE A 98 27.44 -5.55 -10.49
C PHE A 98 28.58 -6.57 -10.42
N ALA A 99 29.34 -6.62 -9.32
CA ALA A 99 30.40 -7.60 -9.13
C ALA A 99 29.85 -8.96 -8.64
N THR A 100 28.80 -8.97 -7.82
CA THR A 100 28.24 -10.20 -7.24
C THR A 100 26.90 -10.62 -7.87
N GLY A 101 26.27 -9.75 -8.65
CA GLY A 101 24.94 -9.96 -9.22
C GLY A 101 23.80 -9.93 -8.19
N ALA A 102 24.12 -9.68 -6.91
CA ALA A 102 23.19 -9.72 -5.80
C ALA A 102 22.36 -8.44 -5.69
N GLN A 103 21.09 -8.61 -5.33
CA GLN A 103 20.20 -7.54 -4.94
C GLN A 103 20.64 -6.96 -3.57
N THR A 104 20.73 -5.63 -3.45
CA THR A 104 21.30 -4.93 -2.29
C THR A 104 20.37 -3.91 -1.62
N ASN A 105 19.18 -3.66 -2.16
CA ASN A 105 18.20 -2.77 -1.53
C ASN A 105 17.62 -3.46 -0.28
N ALA A 106 17.95 -2.91 0.89
CA ALA A 106 17.54 -3.41 2.20
C ALA A 106 16.04 -3.31 2.47
N ASN A 107 15.32 -2.44 1.74
CA ASN A 107 13.88 -2.26 1.87
C ASN A 107 13.10 -3.19 0.93
N PHE A 108 13.77 -4.03 0.13
CA PHE A 108 13.06 -4.91 -0.80
C PHE A 108 12.11 -5.85 -0.06
N GLY A 109 10.85 -5.85 -0.46
CA GLY A 109 9.79 -6.61 0.20
C GLY A 109 9.18 -5.94 1.43
N THR A 110 9.64 -4.76 1.87
CA THR A 110 9.08 -4.05 3.03
C THR A 110 8.04 -3.01 2.62
N ILE A 111 7.03 -2.80 3.47
CA ILE A 111 5.96 -1.81 3.31
C ILE A 111 6.24 -0.65 4.26
N THR A 112 6.45 0.54 3.70
CA THR A 112 6.87 1.72 4.48
C THR A 112 5.80 2.80 4.57
N SER A 113 4.65 2.61 3.92
CA SER A 113 3.57 3.60 3.88
C SER A 113 2.19 2.96 3.84
N ALA A 114 1.18 3.77 4.16
CA ALA A 114 -0.22 3.46 3.95
C ALA A 114 -0.68 4.04 2.61
N GLN A 115 -1.57 3.33 1.93
CA GLN A 115 -2.17 3.78 0.67
C GLN A 115 -3.35 4.75 0.91
N VAL A 116 -4.04 4.58 2.04
CA VAL A 116 -5.20 5.41 2.43
C VAL A 116 -4.81 6.24 3.65
N GLN A 117 -5.27 7.50 3.69
CA GLN A 117 -5.06 8.38 4.84
C GLN A 117 -5.71 7.81 6.10
N SER A 118 -5.16 8.20 7.27
CA SER A 118 -5.81 7.97 8.55
C SER A 118 -7.20 8.62 8.57
N ARG A 119 -8.08 8.09 9.43
CA ARG A 119 -9.44 8.59 9.56
C ARG A 119 -9.48 10.10 9.77
N HIS A 120 -10.24 10.79 8.93
CA HIS A 120 -10.54 12.21 9.13
C HIS A 120 -12.01 12.50 8.86
N SER A 121 -12.52 13.51 9.57
CA SER A 121 -13.93 13.89 9.50
C SER A 121 -14.05 15.37 9.20
N VAL A 122 -15.00 15.72 8.34
CA VAL A 122 -15.33 17.09 7.96
C VAL A 122 -16.79 17.34 8.31
N MET A 123 -17.06 18.51 8.90
CA MET A 123 -18.40 18.92 9.27
C MET A 123 -18.71 20.24 8.59
N SER A 124 -19.92 20.38 8.05
CA SER A 124 -20.38 21.63 7.45
C SER A 124 -21.80 21.97 7.88
N LEU A 125 -22.07 23.27 7.92
CA LEU A 125 -23.37 23.85 8.20
C LEU A 125 -23.73 24.78 7.05
N ARG A 126 -24.93 24.62 6.51
CA ARG A 126 -25.48 25.50 5.47
C ARG A 126 -26.84 26.04 5.89
N PHE A 127 -26.96 27.35 5.93
CA PHE A 127 -28.21 28.05 6.22
C PHE A 127 -28.88 28.52 4.92
N ARG A 128 -30.18 28.29 4.79
CA ARG A 128 -31.01 28.70 3.64
C ARG A 128 -32.18 29.53 4.15
N PHE A 129 -32.43 30.67 3.50
CA PHE A 129 -33.45 31.67 3.84
C PHE A 129 -34.39 31.94 2.67
#